data_AF-A0A843AE49-F1
#
_entry.id   AF-A0A843AE49-F1
#
_cell.length_a   1.000
_cell.length_b   1.000
_cell.length_c   1.000
_cell.angle_alpha   90.00
_cell.angle_beta   90.00
_cell.angle_gamma   90.00
#
_symmetry.space_group_name_H-M   'P 1'
#
loop_
_entity.id
_entity.type
_entity.pdbx_description
1 polymer ?
#
loop_
_entity_poly.entity_id
_entity_poly.type
_entity_poly.pdbx_seq_one_letter_code
_entity_poly.pdbx_strand_id
1 'polypeptide(L)'
;MEFLRVIFVIIIASIIGLVLNSFMPNLLEFMDKRFSFHILNEGDTYNMKYPNLSYQGKTLYLSFIGVLGISFLFLSEFNYFFNFGAFLSFMLPSLMLLLRIHTFNNDNISPETGLGYNPTLSWLLSFFALVMGFGVGFSGLYFDNIPKYIPVIIIALALLSSLIPIFPDKINKYLSYDIRSSKGDWALKKLTVLAISIQLIFFLYFSLFAI
;
A
#
# COMPACT_ATOMS: atom_id res chain seq x y z
N MET A 1 12.54 -25.80 -7.64
CA MET A 1 13.29 -24.52 -7.74
C MET A 1 12.52 -23.34 -7.17
N GLU A 2 11.19 -23.26 -7.33
CA GLU A 2 10.39 -22.12 -6.83
C GLU A 2 10.49 -21.89 -5.31
N PHE A 3 10.50 -22.96 -4.50
CA PHE A 3 10.68 -22.85 -3.05
C PHE A 3 11.99 -22.14 -2.65
N LEU A 4 13.11 -22.45 -3.32
CA LEU A 4 14.39 -21.79 -3.07
C LEU A 4 14.35 -20.30 -3.44
N ARG A 5 13.55 -19.91 -4.43
CA ARG A 5 13.38 -18.50 -4.82
C ARG A 5 12.55 -17.73 -3.82
N VAL A 6 11.48 -18.33 -3.30
CA VAL A 6 10.70 -17.72 -2.22
C VAL A 6 11.62 -17.47 -1.02
N ILE A 7 12.47 -18.44 -0.66
CA ILE A 7 13.49 -18.26 0.38
C ILE A 7 14.46 -17.12 0.01
N PHE A 8 14.96 -17.08 -1.23
CA PHE A 8 15.86 -16.03 -1.69
C PHE A 8 15.23 -14.63 -1.61
N VAL A 9 13.97 -14.46 -2.03
CA VAL A 9 13.22 -13.21 -1.91
C VAL A 9 13.05 -12.82 -0.45
N ILE A 10 12.73 -13.77 0.44
CA ILE A 10 12.63 -13.50 1.89
C ILE A 10 13.97 -13.03 2.44
N ILE A 11 15.09 -13.64 2.02
CA ILE A 11 16.44 -13.22 2.44
C ILE A 11 16.73 -11.81 1.95
N ILE A 12 16.50 -11.50 0.67
CA ILE A 12 16.70 -10.14 0.12
C ILE A 12 15.82 -9.13 0.86
N ALA A 13 14.53 -9.42 1.02
CA ALA A 13 13.60 -8.55 1.73
C ALA A 13 14.05 -8.31 3.18
N SER A 14 14.58 -9.34 3.85
CA SER A 14 15.14 -9.24 5.20
C SER A 14 16.38 -8.34 5.23
N ILE A 15 17.29 -8.48 4.27
CA ILE A 15 18.48 -7.63 4.14
C ILE A 15 18.07 -6.17 3.92
N ILE A 16 17.18 -5.91 2.96
CA ILE A 16 16.67 -4.55 2.70
C ILE A 16 15.98 -4.00 3.95
N GLY A 17 15.15 -4.79 4.62
CA GLY A 17 14.48 -4.40 5.86
C GLY A 17 15.44 -4.05 6.99
N LEU A 18 16.49 -4.85 7.18
CA LEU A 18 17.53 -4.58 8.19
C LEU A 18 18.31 -3.30 7.89
N VAL A 19 18.69 -3.09 6.61
CA VAL A 19 19.35 -1.87 6.15
C VAL A 19 18.42 -0.68 6.41
N LEU A 20 17.20 -0.71 5.87
CA LEU A 20 16.22 0.38 6.06
C LEU A 20 16.01 0.69 7.54
N ASN A 21 15.78 -0.32 8.38
CA ASN A 21 15.56 -0.12 9.81
C ASN A 21 16.77 0.52 10.52
N SER A 22 17.99 0.18 10.10
CA SER A 22 19.22 0.75 10.68
C SER A 22 19.44 2.21 10.27
N PHE A 23 19.07 2.58 9.04
CA PHE A 23 19.21 3.95 8.54
C PHE A 23 17.99 4.83 8.81
N MET A 24 16.84 4.25 9.15
CA MET A 24 15.56 4.97 9.27
C MET A 24 15.60 6.16 10.21
N PRO A 25 16.15 6.07 11.44
CA PRO A 25 16.15 7.21 12.36
C PRO A 25 16.91 8.42 11.79
N ASN A 26 18.10 8.16 11.24
CA ASN A 26 18.94 9.20 10.62
C ASN A 26 18.27 9.81 9.39
N LEU A 27 17.60 8.97 8.58
CA LEU A 27 16.88 9.40 7.40
C LEU A 27 15.68 10.28 7.76
N LEU A 28 14.90 9.88 8.76
CA LEU A 28 13.79 10.67 9.27
C LEU A 28 14.26 12.01 9.84
N GLU A 29 15.31 12.02 10.66
CA GLU A 29 15.89 13.26 11.18
C GLU A 29 16.39 14.19 10.06
N PHE A 30 17.05 13.64 9.04
CA PHE A 30 17.46 14.40 7.86
C PHE A 30 16.27 15.01 7.13
N MET A 31 15.21 14.21 6.93
CA MET A 31 13.99 14.65 6.24
C MET A 31 13.27 15.77 6.99
N ASP A 32 13.17 15.68 8.32
CA ASP A 32 12.59 16.73 9.18
C ASP A 32 13.36 18.04 9.03
N LYS A 33 14.69 18.00 9.20
CA LYS A 33 15.56 19.18 9.11
C LYS A 33 15.54 19.84 7.72
N ARG A 34 15.44 19.04 6.65
CA ARG A 34 15.59 19.55 5.28
C ARG A 34 14.28 20.01 4.66
N PHE A 35 13.18 19.34 4.97
CA PHE A 35 11.88 19.55 4.30
C PHE A 35 10.80 20.07 5.25
N SER A 36 11.14 20.34 6.52
CA SER A 36 10.21 20.86 7.53
C SER A 36 8.98 19.98 7.72
N PHE A 37 9.14 18.67 7.51
CA PHE A 37 8.10 17.71 7.85
C PHE A 37 8.08 17.55 9.36
N HIS A 38 6.97 17.89 10.04
CA HIS A 38 6.80 17.52 11.44
C HIS A 38 6.73 15.99 11.57
N ILE A 39 7.86 15.30 11.70
CA ILE A 39 7.95 13.82 11.64
C ILE A 39 7.66 13.16 12.99
N LEU A 40 8.06 13.83 14.07
CA LEU A 40 7.78 13.41 15.44
C LEU A 40 6.61 14.20 16.01
N ASN A 41 5.91 13.62 16.99
CA ASN A 41 4.97 14.38 17.80
C ASN A 41 5.73 15.29 18.79
N GLU A 42 5.04 16.28 19.35
CA GLU A 42 5.64 17.24 20.28
C GLU A 42 6.23 16.54 21.51
N GLY A 43 7.48 16.89 21.85
CA GLY A 43 8.21 16.33 23.00
C GLY A 43 8.99 15.04 22.73
N ASP A 44 8.86 14.43 21.54
CA ASP A 44 9.59 13.22 21.17
C ASP A 44 10.98 13.50 20.59
N THR A 45 11.88 12.51 20.68
CA THR A 45 13.25 12.59 20.16
C THR A 45 13.59 11.40 19.26
N TYR A 46 14.48 11.61 18.29
CA TYR A 46 14.94 10.59 17.35
C TYR A 46 15.79 9.47 18.00
N ASN A 47 16.19 9.63 19.26
CA ASN A 47 17.00 8.66 20.00
C ASN A 47 16.21 7.45 20.52
N MET A 48 14.88 7.45 20.39
CA MET A 48 14.05 6.31 20.80
C MET A 48 14.06 5.21 19.73
N LYS A 49 14.12 3.95 20.16
CA LYS A 49 14.07 2.77 19.27
C LYS A 49 12.77 2.68 18.45
N TYR A 50 11.69 3.27 18.97
CA TYR A 50 10.39 3.40 18.30
C TYR A 50 9.82 4.80 18.56
N PRO A 51 10.23 5.81 17.78
CA PRO A 51 9.72 7.15 17.98
C PRO A 51 8.21 7.18 17.72
N ASN A 52 7.48 7.95 18.51
CA ASN A 52 6.06 8.16 18.28
C ASN A 52 5.88 9.12 17.09
N LEU A 53 5.74 8.52 15.90
CA LEU A 53 5.67 9.23 14.64
C LEU A 53 4.35 10.01 14.49
N SER A 54 4.45 11.21 13.94
CA SER A 54 3.30 11.98 13.44
C SER A 54 2.67 11.32 12.21
N TYR A 55 1.59 11.91 11.70
CA TYR A 55 1.01 11.53 10.41
C TYR A 55 2.05 11.56 9.27
N GLN A 56 2.83 12.64 9.16
CA GLN A 56 3.85 12.81 8.14
C GLN A 56 4.99 11.81 8.34
N GLY A 57 5.42 11.57 9.58
CA GLY A 57 6.43 10.56 9.93
C GLY A 57 5.99 9.16 9.54
N LYS A 58 4.74 8.78 9.85
CA LYS A 58 4.16 7.48 9.43
C LYS A 58 4.09 7.37 7.91
N THR A 59 3.70 8.43 7.23
CA THR A 59 3.64 8.50 5.77
C THR A 59 5.02 8.28 5.13
N LEU A 60 6.06 8.96 5.63
CA LEU A 60 7.43 8.76 5.17
C LEU A 60 7.92 7.33 5.44
N TYR A 61 7.68 6.82 6.65
CA TYR A 61 8.06 5.45 6.99
C TYR A 61 7.42 4.41 6.05
N LEU A 62 6.12 4.54 5.79
CA LEU A 62 5.40 3.67 4.83
C LEU A 62 5.88 3.85 3.40
N SER A 63 6.33 5.06 3.02
CA SER A 63 6.92 5.28 1.70
C SER A 63 8.22 4.46 1.53
N PHE A 64 9.04 4.36 2.58
CA PHE A 64 10.25 3.53 2.58
C PHE A 64 9.97 2.04 2.64
N ILE A 65 8.87 1.60 3.27
CA ILE A 65 8.41 0.20 3.19
C ILE A 65 8.19 -0.22 1.72
N GLY A 66 7.77 0.71 0.85
CA GLY A 66 7.63 0.45 -0.58
C GLY A 66 8.90 -0.10 -1.24
N VAL A 67 10.09 0.29 -0.75
CA VAL A 67 11.39 -0.18 -1.24
C VAL A 67 11.56 -1.69 -1.05
N LEU A 68 10.90 -2.30 -0.05
CA LEU A 68 10.88 -3.77 0.10
C LEU A 68 10.29 -4.47 -1.12
N GLY A 69 9.43 -3.77 -1.88
CA GLY A 69 8.88 -4.21 -3.16
C GLY A 69 9.94 -4.64 -4.16
N ILE A 70 11.16 -4.08 -4.12
CA ILE A 70 12.27 -4.43 -5.04
C ILE A 70 12.59 -5.92 -4.96
N SER A 71 12.48 -6.53 -3.78
CA SER A 71 12.71 -7.98 -3.62
C SER A 71 11.77 -8.83 -4.47
N PHE A 72 10.54 -8.37 -4.73
CA PHE A 72 9.54 -9.10 -5.51
C PHE A 72 9.83 -9.13 -7.01
N LEU A 73 10.75 -8.29 -7.51
CA LEU A 73 11.22 -8.35 -8.90
C LEU A 73 11.92 -9.68 -9.24
N PHE A 74 12.38 -10.41 -8.21
CA PHE A 74 13.11 -11.66 -8.33
C PHE A 74 12.29 -12.90 -7.97
N LEU A 75 10.96 -12.77 -7.83
CA LEU A 75 10.10 -13.83 -7.30
C LEU A 75 9.90 -15.01 -8.26
N SER A 76 9.69 -14.75 -9.56
CA SER A 76 9.49 -15.76 -10.60
C SER A 76 10.35 -15.51 -11.83
N GLU A 77 11.03 -16.52 -12.36
CA GLU A 77 11.75 -16.42 -13.65
C GLU A 77 10.84 -16.65 -14.86
N PHE A 78 9.68 -17.27 -14.63
CA PHE A 78 8.77 -17.65 -15.71
C PHE A 78 7.70 -16.60 -15.96
N ASN A 79 7.48 -15.69 -15.01
CA ASN A 79 6.46 -14.66 -15.14
C ASN A 79 6.95 -13.31 -14.59
N TYR A 80 7.72 -12.61 -15.39
CA TYR A 80 8.23 -11.28 -15.05
C TYR A 80 7.09 -10.25 -14.87
N PHE A 81 5.96 -10.44 -15.55
CA PHE A 81 4.78 -9.58 -15.37
C PHE A 81 4.21 -9.75 -13.96
N PHE A 82 4.08 -10.97 -13.45
CA PHE A 82 3.68 -11.24 -12.07
C PHE A 82 4.62 -10.54 -11.07
N ASN A 83 5.94 -10.65 -11.27
CA ASN A 83 6.93 -9.97 -10.42
C ASN A 83 6.73 -8.44 -10.42
N PHE A 84 6.51 -7.87 -11.61
CA PHE A 84 6.25 -6.45 -11.77
C PHE A 84 4.96 -6.02 -11.06
N GLY A 85 3.88 -6.82 -11.17
CA GLY A 85 2.63 -6.59 -10.44
C GLY A 85 2.81 -6.64 -8.91
N ALA A 86 3.60 -7.60 -8.41
CA ALA A 86 3.92 -7.70 -6.99
C ALA A 86 4.75 -6.49 -6.51
N PHE A 87 5.80 -6.10 -7.25
CA PHE A 87 6.59 -4.90 -7.00
C PHE A 87 5.72 -3.63 -6.94
N LEU A 88 4.86 -3.45 -7.94
CA LEU A 88 3.95 -2.30 -8.01
C LEU A 88 2.97 -2.27 -6.84
N SER A 89 2.51 -3.43 -6.35
CA SER A 89 1.61 -3.51 -5.20
C SER A 89 2.21 -2.89 -3.93
N PHE A 90 3.53 -2.95 -3.74
CA PHE A 90 4.23 -2.27 -2.65
C PHE A 90 4.52 -0.80 -2.97
N MET A 91 4.99 -0.51 -4.20
CA MET A 91 5.46 0.83 -4.56
C MET A 91 4.33 1.85 -4.74
N LEU A 92 3.23 1.49 -5.40
CA LEU A 92 2.12 2.41 -5.66
C LEU A 92 1.50 3.02 -4.40
N PRO A 93 1.08 2.25 -3.38
CA PRO A 93 0.49 2.83 -2.18
C PRO A 93 1.49 3.70 -1.43
N SER A 94 2.77 3.30 -1.40
CA SER A 94 3.87 4.06 -0.80
C SER A 94 4.09 5.41 -1.48
N LEU A 95 4.14 5.43 -2.82
CA LEU A 95 4.29 6.66 -3.60
C LEU A 95 3.06 7.56 -3.50
N MET A 96 1.85 6.98 -3.57
CA MET A 96 0.63 7.75 -3.46
C MET A 96 0.49 8.41 -2.08
N LEU A 97 0.84 7.72 -0.99
CA LEU A 97 0.86 8.35 0.33
C LEU A 97 1.90 9.47 0.40
N LEU A 98 3.10 9.26 -0.16
CA LEU A 98 4.15 10.28 -0.17
C LEU A 98 3.72 11.55 -0.92
N LEU A 99 3.07 11.41 -2.08
CA LEU A 99 2.49 12.53 -2.84
C LEU A 99 1.44 13.30 -2.03
N ARG A 100 0.90 12.69 -0.98
CA ARG A 100 -0.15 13.22 -0.13
C ARG A 100 0.30 13.60 1.27
N ILE A 101 1.60 13.63 1.53
CA ILE A 101 2.17 13.90 2.86
C ILE A 101 1.69 15.22 3.48
N HIS A 102 1.33 16.22 2.66
CA HIS A 102 0.80 17.52 3.12
C HIS A 102 -0.72 17.62 3.09
N THR A 103 -1.46 16.57 2.69
CA THR A 103 -2.93 16.65 2.63
C THR A 103 -3.57 16.48 4.01
N PHE A 104 -2.95 15.65 4.86
CA PHE A 104 -3.46 15.38 6.19
C PHE A 104 -2.39 15.63 7.25
N ASN A 105 -2.84 15.88 8.48
CA ASN A 105 -2.02 16.12 9.65
C ASN A 105 -2.59 15.37 10.87
N ASN A 106 -1.92 15.48 12.01
CA ASN A 106 -2.35 14.85 13.26
C ASN A 106 -3.76 15.28 13.70
N ASP A 107 -4.18 16.51 13.41
CA ASP A 107 -5.52 17.03 13.76
C ASP A 107 -6.64 16.35 12.96
N ASN A 108 -6.29 15.58 11.93
CA ASN A 108 -7.25 14.82 11.14
C ASN A 108 -7.56 13.44 11.76
N ILE A 109 -6.94 13.13 12.89
CA ILE A 109 -7.23 11.98 13.74
C ILE A 109 -7.89 12.54 15.01
N SER A 110 -9.10 12.07 15.30
CA SER A 110 -9.80 12.44 16.53
C SER A 110 -8.97 12.02 17.75
N PRO A 111 -8.61 12.96 18.66
CA PRO A 111 -7.81 12.63 19.84
C PRO A 111 -8.57 11.74 20.83
N GLU A 112 -9.91 11.83 20.85
CA GLU A 112 -10.76 11.08 21.78
C GLU A 112 -10.97 9.62 21.34
N THR A 113 -11.06 9.39 20.03
CA THR A 113 -11.41 8.07 19.49
C THR A 113 -10.31 7.41 18.68
N GLY A 114 -9.25 8.15 18.34
CA GLY A 114 -8.21 7.72 17.40
C GLY A 114 -8.71 7.51 15.96
N LEU A 115 -9.97 7.88 15.68
CA LEU A 115 -10.61 7.69 14.38
C LEU A 115 -10.30 8.85 13.45
N GLY A 116 -10.09 8.54 12.18
CA GLY A 116 -9.75 9.52 11.16
C GLY A 116 -8.80 8.94 10.15
N TYR A 117 -7.99 9.81 9.55
CA TYR A 117 -7.13 9.45 8.44
C TYR A 117 -5.89 8.71 8.95
N ASN A 118 -5.92 7.38 8.90
CA ASN A 118 -4.81 6.52 9.35
C ASN A 118 -3.96 6.07 8.16
N PRO A 119 -2.72 6.57 8.00
CA PRO A 119 -1.89 6.28 6.83
C PRO A 119 -1.50 4.80 6.77
N THR A 120 -1.27 4.13 7.91
CA THR A 120 -0.93 2.70 7.97
C THR A 120 -2.08 1.83 7.49
N LEU A 121 -3.29 2.10 7.98
CA LEU A 121 -4.48 1.37 7.54
C LEU A 121 -4.76 1.61 6.06
N SER A 122 -4.65 2.86 5.61
CA SER A 122 -4.81 3.23 4.21
C SER A 122 -3.83 2.49 3.30
N TRP A 123 -2.55 2.42 3.70
CA TRP A 123 -1.52 1.69 2.98
C TRP A 123 -1.84 0.19 2.90
N LEU A 124 -2.18 -0.45 4.03
CA LEU A 124 -2.48 -1.88 4.09
C LEU A 124 -3.67 -2.25 3.20
N LEU A 125 -4.76 -1.50 3.31
CA LEU A 125 -5.96 -1.72 2.50
C LEU A 125 -5.68 -1.54 1.00
N SER A 126 -4.89 -0.52 0.64
CA SER A 126 -4.47 -0.30 -0.73
C SER A 126 -3.55 -1.42 -1.24
N PHE A 127 -2.61 -1.87 -0.41
CA PHE A 127 -1.72 -2.98 -0.71
C PHE A 127 -2.50 -4.26 -0.99
N PHE A 128 -3.45 -4.62 -0.13
CA PHE A 128 -4.29 -5.82 -0.34
C PHE A 128 -5.17 -5.72 -1.58
N ALA A 129 -5.69 -4.53 -1.89
CA ALA A 129 -6.43 -4.30 -3.11
C ALA A 129 -5.56 -4.47 -4.37
N LEU A 130 -4.29 -4.08 -4.31
CA LEU A 130 -3.35 -4.21 -5.43
C LEU A 130 -2.80 -5.62 -5.56
N VAL A 131 -2.33 -6.27 -4.49
CA VAL A 131 -1.63 -7.55 -4.58
C VAL A 131 -2.47 -8.62 -5.27
N MET A 132 -3.78 -8.65 -5.01
CA MET A 132 -4.69 -9.58 -5.68
C MET A 132 -4.86 -9.23 -7.15
N GLY A 133 -5.30 -8.02 -7.47
CA GLY A 133 -5.61 -7.66 -8.85
C GLY A 133 -4.37 -7.47 -9.75
N PHE A 134 -3.26 -6.96 -9.23
CA PHE A 134 -2.00 -6.86 -9.97
C PHE A 134 -1.30 -8.20 -10.11
N GLY A 135 -1.27 -9.04 -9.07
CA GLY A 135 -0.71 -10.38 -9.18
C GLY A 135 -1.38 -11.17 -10.29
N VAL A 136 -2.71 -11.25 -10.25
CA VAL A 136 -3.51 -11.96 -11.26
C VAL A 136 -3.47 -11.25 -12.61
N GLY A 137 -3.75 -9.95 -12.63
CA GLY A 137 -3.90 -9.19 -13.86
C GLY A 137 -2.60 -9.14 -14.67
N PHE A 138 -1.47 -8.80 -14.05
CA PHE A 138 -0.20 -8.83 -14.76
C PHE A 138 0.20 -10.25 -15.15
N SER A 139 -0.02 -11.26 -14.30
CA SER A 139 0.21 -12.66 -14.67
C SER A 139 -0.60 -13.07 -15.91
N GLY A 140 -1.86 -12.65 -16.00
CA GLY A 140 -2.72 -12.89 -17.15
C GLY A 140 -2.24 -12.25 -18.46
N LEU A 141 -1.49 -11.15 -18.40
CA LEU A 141 -0.86 -10.57 -19.59
C LEU A 141 0.22 -11.46 -20.19
N TYR A 142 0.84 -12.32 -19.39
CA TYR A 142 1.89 -13.24 -19.84
C TYR A 142 1.36 -14.42 -20.66
N PHE A 143 0.13 -14.88 -20.40
CA PHE A 143 -0.44 -16.05 -21.07
C PHE A 143 -1.16 -15.69 -22.38
N ASP A 144 -0.84 -16.35 -23.48
CA ASP A 144 -1.42 -16.05 -24.81
C ASP A 144 -2.86 -16.56 -24.98
N ASN A 145 -3.22 -17.62 -24.26
CA ASN A 145 -4.56 -18.22 -24.32
C ASN A 145 -5.65 -17.35 -23.65
N ILE A 146 -5.24 -16.28 -22.96
CA ILE A 146 -6.15 -15.41 -22.21
C ILE A 146 -6.41 -14.15 -23.02
N PRO A 147 -7.69 -13.82 -23.32
CA PRO A 147 -8.02 -12.56 -23.97
C PRO A 147 -7.50 -11.37 -23.15
N LYS A 148 -6.59 -10.58 -23.72
CA LYS A 148 -5.82 -9.56 -22.99
C LYS A 148 -6.69 -8.45 -22.36
N TYR A 149 -7.94 -8.27 -22.78
CA TYR A 149 -8.85 -7.32 -22.14
C TYR A 149 -9.23 -7.73 -20.71
N ILE A 150 -9.28 -9.04 -20.39
CA ILE A 150 -9.62 -9.54 -19.05
C ILE A 150 -8.56 -9.09 -18.01
N PRO A 151 -7.27 -9.40 -18.17
CA PRO A 151 -6.24 -8.93 -17.24
C PRO A 151 -6.15 -7.41 -17.16
N VAL A 152 -6.37 -6.68 -18.27
CA VAL A 152 -6.40 -5.20 -18.26
C VAL A 152 -7.53 -4.66 -17.39
N ILE A 153 -8.73 -5.24 -17.47
CA ILE A 153 -9.86 -4.87 -16.61
C ILE A 153 -9.53 -5.14 -15.14
N ILE A 154 -8.92 -6.29 -14.82
CA ILE A 154 -8.54 -6.64 -13.45
C ILE A 154 -7.51 -5.63 -12.90
N ILE A 155 -6.48 -5.26 -13.69
CA ILE A 155 -5.49 -4.24 -13.30
C ILE A 155 -6.18 -2.90 -13.04
N ALA A 156 -7.08 -2.47 -13.91
CA ALA A 156 -7.82 -1.22 -13.74
C ALA A 156 -8.69 -1.24 -12.47
N LEU A 157 -9.39 -2.34 -12.20
CA LEU A 157 -10.20 -2.50 -10.98
C LEU A 157 -9.33 -2.52 -9.72
N ALA A 158 -8.15 -3.15 -9.75
CA ALA A 158 -7.19 -3.15 -8.66
C ALA A 158 -6.74 -1.74 -8.30
N LEU A 159 -6.34 -0.96 -9.31
CA LEU A 159 -5.94 0.43 -9.15
C LEU A 159 -7.09 1.27 -8.59
N LEU A 160 -8.29 1.18 -9.15
CA LEU A 160 -9.45 1.93 -8.65
C LEU A 160 -9.79 1.57 -7.20
N SER A 161 -9.71 0.28 -6.85
CA SER A 161 -9.96 -0.19 -5.49
C SER A 161 -8.92 0.33 -4.51
N SER A 162 -7.65 0.41 -4.93
CA SER A 162 -6.55 0.90 -4.10
C SER A 162 -6.66 2.41 -3.80
N LEU A 163 -7.28 3.18 -4.70
CA LEU A 163 -7.53 4.60 -4.50
C LEU A 163 -8.55 4.86 -3.38
N ILE A 164 -9.45 3.93 -3.07
CA ILE A 164 -10.48 4.11 -2.04
C ILE A 164 -9.86 4.45 -0.66
N PRO A 165 -8.98 3.60 -0.11
CA PRO A 165 -8.36 3.86 1.18
C PRO A 165 -7.30 4.97 1.14
N ILE A 166 -6.73 5.28 -0.03
CA ILE A 166 -5.71 6.33 -0.21
C ILE A 166 -6.33 7.71 -0.40
N PHE A 167 -7.54 7.80 -0.97
CA PHE A 167 -8.31 9.03 -1.22
C PHE A 167 -9.61 9.16 -0.42
N PRO A 168 -9.57 8.96 0.91
CA PRO A 168 -10.73 9.06 1.77
C PRO A 168 -11.39 10.45 1.71
N ASP A 169 -10.63 11.54 1.62
CA ASP A 169 -11.17 12.91 1.50
C ASP A 169 -12.00 13.14 0.22
N LYS A 170 -11.63 12.48 -0.88
CA LYS A 170 -12.39 12.56 -2.14
C LYS A 170 -13.67 11.76 -2.04
N ILE A 171 -13.64 10.63 -1.35
CA ILE A 171 -14.80 9.78 -1.11
C ILE A 171 -15.75 10.39 -0.07
N ASN A 172 -15.21 11.07 0.94
CA ASN A 172 -15.99 11.69 2.02
C ASN A 172 -17.08 12.62 1.47
N LYS A 173 -16.80 13.31 0.35
CA LYS A 173 -17.76 14.20 -0.31
C LYS A 173 -19.04 13.51 -0.80
N TYR A 174 -18.98 12.19 -0.99
CA TYR A 174 -20.09 11.38 -1.46
C TYR A 174 -20.75 10.56 -0.35
N LEU A 175 -20.17 10.56 0.86
CA LEU A 175 -20.73 9.87 2.02
C LEU A 175 -21.60 10.83 2.82
N SER A 176 -22.72 10.32 3.36
CA SER A 176 -23.58 11.07 4.29
C SER A 176 -22.98 11.22 5.69
N TYR A 177 -21.82 10.61 5.94
CA TYR A 177 -21.16 10.57 7.24
C TYR A 177 -19.69 11.00 7.09
N ASP A 178 -19.19 11.77 8.05
CA ASP A 178 -17.77 12.10 8.13
C ASP A 178 -16.94 10.83 8.38
N ILE A 179 -15.88 10.62 7.61
CA ILE A 179 -14.89 9.54 7.79
C ILE A 179 -14.25 9.54 9.19
N ARG A 180 -14.22 10.69 9.88
CA ARG A 180 -13.76 10.77 11.29
C ARG A 180 -14.74 10.15 12.28
N SER A 181 -15.98 9.85 11.87
CA SER A 181 -16.95 9.13 12.67
C SER A 181 -16.79 7.61 12.52
N SER A 182 -17.20 6.85 13.55
CA SER A 182 -17.22 5.38 13.50
C SER A 182 -17.99 4.83 12.30
N LYS A 183 -19.10 5.48 11.93
CA LYS A 183 -19.90 5.10 10.75
C LYS A 183 -19.15 5.36 9.43
N GLY A 184 -18.44 6.48 9.33
CA GLY A 184 -17.68 6.84 8.13
C GLY A 184 -16.46 5.95 7.91
N ASP A 185 -15.66 5.70 8.95
CA ASP A 185 -14.53 4.75 8.90
C ASP A 185 -15.01 3.34 8.50
N TRP A 186 -16.11 2.87 9.09
CA TRP A 186 -16.68 1.57 8.75
C TRP A 186 -17.23 1.52 7.31
N ALA A 187 -17.86 2.59 6.83
CA ALA A 187 -18.31 2.69 5.45
C ALA A 187 -17.15 2.60 4.46
N LEU A 188 -16.03 3.27 4.75
CA LEU A 188 -14.84 3.24 3.89
C LEU A 188 -14.18 1.85 3.85
N LYS A 189 -14.08 1.19 5.01
CA LYS A 189 -13.61 -0.21 5.09
C LYS A 189 -14.50 -1.13 4.26
N LYS A 190 -15.82 -0.99 4.39
CA LYS A 190 -16.78 -1.77 3.60
C LYS A 190 -16.67 -1.54 2.10
N LEU A 191 -16.53 -0.30 1.66
CA LEU A 191 -16.35 0.04 0.25
C LEU A 191 -15.08 -0.60 -0.30
N THR A 192 -13.99 -0.55 0.46
CA THR A 192 -12.73 -1.20 0.06
C THR A 192 -12.90 -2.71 -0.05
N VAL A 193 -13.48 -3.36 0.97
CA VAL A 193 -13.72 -4.81 0.97
C VAL A 193 -14.64 -5.21 -0.18
N LEU A 194 -15.71 -4.45 -0.44
CA LEU A 194 -16.61 -4.69 -1.57
C LEU A 194 -15.86 -4.62 -2.91
N ALA A 195 -15.00 -3.60 -3.08
CA ALA A 195 -14.20 -3.45 -4.28
C ALA A 195 -13.22 -4.63 -4.48
N ILE A 196 -12.60 -5.10 -3.40
CA ILE A 196 -11.76 -6.32 -3.41
C ILE A 196 -12.59 -7.57 -3.75
N SER A 197 -13.79 -7.71 -3.19
CA SER A 197 -14.69 -8.83 -3.50
C SER A 197 -15.12 -8.85 -4.97
N ILE A 198 -15.33 -7.68 -5.59
CA ILE A 198 -15.60 -7.59 -7.03
C ILE A 198 -14.40 -8.13 -7.83
N GLN A 199 -13.17 -7.76 -7.45
CA GLN A 199 -11.97 -8.31 -8.10
C GLN A 199 -11.89 -9.83 -7.99
N LEU A 200 -12.28 -10.42 -6.85
CA LEU A 200 -12.32 -11.88 -6.67
C LEU A 200 -13.27 -12.57 -7.65
N ILE A 201 -14.41 -11.96 -7.98
CA ILE A 201 -15.35 -12.52 -8.98
C ILE A 201 -14.68 -12.56 -10.36
N PHE A 202 -14.00 -11.48 -10.76
CA PHE A 202 -13.25 -11.45 -12.02
C PHE A 202 -12.07 -12.42 -12.02
N PHE A 203 -11.42 -12.64 -10.88
CA PHE A 203 -10.39 -13.67 -10.74
C PHE A 203 -10.95 -15.08 -10.93
N LEU A 204 -12.09 -15.41 -10.30
CA LEU A 204 -12.74 -16.70 -10.50
C LEU A 204 -13.14 -16.91 -11.96
N TYR A 205 -13.69 -15.87 -12.61
CA TYR A 205 -13.97 -15.90 -14.04
C TYR A 205 -12.70 -16.12 -14.88
N PHE A 206 -11.61 -15.41 -14.57
CA PHE A 206 -10.31 -15.60 -15.20
C PHE A 206 -9.79 -17.03 -15.07
N SER A 207 -9.95 -17.66 -13.90
CA SER A 207 -9.48 -19.03 -13.67
C SER A 207 -10.12 -20.09 -14.57
N LEU A 208 -11.31 -19.81 -15.12
CA LEU A 208 -11.97 -20.69 -16.10
C LEU A 208 -11.26 -20.73 -17.45
N PHE A 209 -10.45 -19.71 -17.79
CA PHE A 209 -9.67 -19.65 -19.03
C PHE A 209 -8.22 -20.11 -18.85
N ALA A 210 -7.80 -20.34 -17.61
CA ALA A 210 -6.45 -20.79 -17.27
C ALA A 210 -6.31 -22.32 -17.18
N ILE A 211 -7.42 -23.05 -17.39
CA ILE A 211 -7.50 -24.52 -17.54
C ILE A 211 -7.40 -24.85 -19.02
#